data_AF-A0A151ZEC6-F1
#
_entry.id   AF-A0A151ZEC6-F1
#
_cell.length_a   1.000
_cell.length_b   1.000
_cell.length_c   1.000
_cell.angle_alpha   90.00
_cell.angle_beta   90.00
_cell.angle_gamma   90.00
#
_symmetry.space_group_name_H-M   'P 1'
#
loop_
_entity.id
_entity.type
_entity.pdbx_description
1 polymer ?
#
loop_
_entity_poly.entity_id
_entity_poly.type
_entity_poly.pdbx_seq_one_letter_code
_entity_poly.pdbx_strand_id
1 'polypeptide(L)'
;MNTDIKPKSSSRKEIFSSTDESESESESESEYESSFESESGSDSSMSKSKYQPTNIKTRSTTYKNQQTKETTTTTTTISSGTTSNVQSSPVAHHQPDFRTWTREQVNQWALKLDFGKEIAKFLENNDICGKHLDTFKPKLLRAYGLKGSYAASLLTAIKKLKKTPQSAQDIFHLGLPKLNTMSLSKSLPSINTSHKPATIFVNEFPIIENLKMITNLPSLIWTTYKVTGNSLRWASENDIAQLVVAVIRDIIQSLELESRIHCQSEVTVNGLRSDMWVLICDDIPIGVVEVKKPSNVGPTEANVEMDNQHVHGQIYDYMLLLSNMHGQKNVFGIVSTYAQWRCYWLFNTFTVMTDSVSKPNITLLDIPIPSVRGTLQTKKDLMFEQMLPRTFFGTKVYNYNDLTLPPLLANVIHHMYSTGFEHIDLKKKTHFINVSEDSMIWVNFRSPIEFNFNFAPFSYITKVFLIQDLGGGEHGKVWLSCDQKGNVFVLKFFKQNHIGHDNSKDADNERKLWKEIWGIETKVSTFINNKALMMPYIKPLSQQDWDDTKIQSCINESVNNFISAGYYHLDLKKEHVGKYQSKLGKPHIVLFDLSSVKKIAEESPTEYKQKMLNALDIISQKPILPNISQLNISTIK
;
A
#
# COMPACT_ATOMS: atom_id res chain seq x y z
N MET A 1 8.83 -33.37 60.52
CA MET A 1 9.90 -32.50 59.97
C MET A 1 9.19 -31.35 59.29
N ASN A 2 8.72 -30.32 60.02
CA ASN A 2 9.43 -29.07 60.35
C ASN A 2 10.34 -28.64 59.19
N THR A 3 10.13 -27.50 58.52
CA THR A 3 10.11 -26.15 59.11
C THR A 3 9.31 -25.11 58.30
N ASP A 4 8.45 -24.38 59.02
CA ASP A 4 7.98 -23.03 58.71
C ASP A 4 9.12 -22.01 58.79
N ILE A 5 9.11 -21.00 57.91
CA ILE A 5 9.88 -19.75 58.08
C ILE A 5 8.93 -18.55 57.91
N LYS A 6 8.65 -17.90 59.04
CA LYS A 6 8.22 -16.49 59.11
C LYS A 6 9.46 -15.58 59.01
N PRO A 7 9.27 -14.30 58.67
CA PRO A 7 9.91 -13.26 59.46
C PRO A 7 8.93 -12.22 59.99
N LYS A 8 9.21 -11.81 61.24
CA LYS A 8 8.60 -10.72 62.00
C LYS A 8 9.41 -9.42 61.78
N SER A 9 8.69 -8.34 61.56
CA SER A 9 8.81 -6.97 62.12
C SER A 9 10.18 -6.35 62.46
N SER A 10 10.28 -5.05 62.14
CA SER A 10 10.54 -3.92 63.06
C SER A 10 11.74 -3.03 62.68
N SER A 11 11.43 -1.77 62.31
CA SER A 11 12.06 -0.49 62.74
C SER A 11 12.01 0.53 61.59
N ARG A 12 11.92 1.85 61.73
CA ARG A 12 11.52 2.83 62.75
C ARG A 12 11.56 4.18 61.99
N LYS A 13 10.71 5.12 62.42
CA LYS A 13 10.52 6.51 61.95
C LYS A 13 11.80 7.26 61.53
N GLU A 14 11.68 8.06 60.46
CA GLU A 14 12.17 9.44 60.45
C GLU A 14 11.11 10.37 59.84
N ILE A 15 10.96 11.51 60.50
CA ILE A 15 10.05 12.62 60.23
C ILE A 15 10.93 13.72 59.63
N PHE A 16 10.55 14.29 58.48
CA PHE A 16 11.00 15.63 58.12
C PHE A 16 9.83 16.42 57.53
N SER A 17 9.42 17.42 58.31
CA SER A 17 8.58 18.54 57.92
C SER A 17 9.46 19.65 57.35
N SER A 18 9.04 20.26 56.24
CA SER A 18 9.40 21.63 55.92
C SER A 18 8.27 22.25 55.10
N THR A 19 7.41 22.97 55.81
CA THR A 19 6.72 24.15 55.31
C THR A 19 7.74 25.18 54.85
N ASP A 20 7.48 25.85 53.73
CA ASP A 20 7.76 27.29 53.62
C ASP A 20 6.80 27.90 52.58
N GLU A 21 6.19 28.99 53.05
CA GLU A 21 5.37 29.95 52.33
C GLU A 21 6.28 30.90 51.53
N SER A 22 5.83 31.34 50.35
CA SER A 22 5.92 32.76 49.95
C SER A 22 5.26 33.02 48.59
N GLU A 23 4.27 33.91 48.63
CA GLU A 23 4.16 35.14 47.83
C GLU A 23 4.19 34.97 46.30
N SER A 24 3.04 35.05 45.62
CA SER A 24 2.38 36.29 45.15
C SER A 24 3.29 37.18 44.31
N GLU A 25 3.18 37.09 42.99
CA GLU A 25 3.31 38.25 42.12
C GLU A 25 2.49 38.03 40.84
N SER A 26 1.54 38.93 40.66
CA SER A 26 0.71 39.11 39.50
C SER A 26 1.42 40.05 38.54
N GLU A 27 1.76 39.60 37.34
CA GLU A 27 2.12 40.50 36.25
C GLU A 27 1.17 40.31 35.06
N SER A 28 0.45 41.40 34.82
CA SER A 28 -0.33 41.72 33.65
C SER A 28 0.59 42.00 32.46
N GLU A 29 0.51 41.22 31.40
CA GLU A 29 1.06 41.61 30.10
C GLU A 29 -0.01 42.29 29.26
N SER A 30 0.25 43.57 29.03
CA SER A 30 -0.47 44.51 28.21
C SER A 30 -0.32 44.24 26.72
N GLU A 31 -1.39 44.54 26.01
CA GLU A 31 -1.50 44.69 24.56
C GLU A 31 -0.34 45.51 23.96
N TYR A 32 0.29 44.99 22.92
CA TYR A 32 1.08 45.77 21.97
C TYR A 32 0.47 45.59 20.58
N GLU A 33 -0.36 46.56 20.19
CA GLU A 33 -0.65 46.84 18.79
C GLU A 33 0.63 47.37 18.13
N SER A 34 1.09 46.70 17.08
CA SER A 34 2.03 47.31 16.14
C SER A 34 1.43 47.27 14.74
N SER A 35 0.82 48.38 14.37
CA SER A 35 0.60 48.82 12.99
C SER A 35 1.94 48.88 12.26
N PHE A 36 2.05 48.18 11.13
CA PHE A 36 3.12 48.40 10.17
C PHE A 36 2.51 48.81 8.83
N GLU A 37 2.70 50.09 8.53
CA GLU A 37 2.44 50.70 7.24
C GLU A 37 3.38 50.11 6.18
N SER A 38 2.77 49.84 5.04
CA SER A 38 3.45 49.48 3.80
C SER A 38 3.99 50.73 3.12
N GLU A 39 5.31 50.88 3.03
CA GLU A 39 5.92 51.78 2.05
C GLU A 39 6.98 51.07 1.20
N SER A 40 6.85 51.36 -0.08
CA SER A 40 7.66 51.02 -1.25
C SER A 40 9.07 51.58 -1.20
N GLY A 41 10.05 50.87 -1.79
CA GLY A 41 11.32 51.51 -2.16
C GLY A 41 12.48 50.56 -2.53
N SER A 42 12.58 50.28 -3.83
CA SER A 42 13.81 50.22 -4.66
C SER A 42 15.18 49.78 -4.11
N ASP A 43 15.74 48.83 -4.85
CA ASP A 43 17.11 48.78 -5.42
C ASP A 43 18.36 48.31 -4.65
N SER A 44 19.00 47.36 -5.33
CA SER A 44 20.45 47.12 -5.48
C SER A 44 21.21 46.42 -4.34
N SER A 45 21.71 45.22 -4.64
CA SER A 45 23.14 44.95 -4.87
C SER A 45 23.48 43.47 -4.58
N MET A 46 23.82 42.75 -5.65
CA MET A 46 24.38 41.40 -5.56
C MET A 46 25.80 41.45 -5.00
N SER A 47 26.00 40.92 -3.79
CA SER A 47 27.32 40.61 -3.27
C SER A 47 27.66 39.13 -3.48
N LYS A 48 28.77 38.91 -4.19
CA LYS A 48 29.38 37.60 -4.45
C LYS A 48 30.05 37.10 -3.16
N SER A 49 29.61 35.97 -2.61
CA SER A 49 30.39 35.25 -1.60
C SER A 49 31.12 34.06 -2.24
N LYS A 50 32.44 34.09 -2.13
CA LYS A 50 33.36 33.00 -2.50
C LYS A 50 33.33 31.97 -1.38
N TYR A 51 32.87 30.76 -1.67
CA TYR A 51 33.03 29.61 -0.77
C TYR A 51 34.21 28.77 -1.24
N GLN A 52 35.23 28.62 -0.38
CA GLN A 52 36.33 27.67 -0.60
C GLN A 52 35.97 26.30 -0.01
N PRO A 53 36.33 25.18 -0.67
CA PRO A 53 36.05 23.85 -0.16
C PRO A 53 37.10 23.40 0.87
N THR A 54 36.64 22.90 2.01
CA THR A 54 37.45 22.21 3.01
C THR A 54 37.74 20.77 2.58
N ASN A 55 39.03 20.42 2.59
CA ASN A 55 39.55 19.08 2.34
C ASN A 55 39.07 18.09 3.42
N ILE A 56 38.19 17.15 3.05
CA ILE A 56 37.84 16.00 3.90
C ILE A 56 38.71 14.81 3.47
N LYS A 57 39.59 14.39 4.37
CA LYS A 57 40.42 13.18 4.28
C LYS A 57 39.53 11.94 4.23
N THR A 58 39.67 11.17 3.16
CA THR A 58 39.14 9.81 2.99
C THR A 58 39.80 8.85 3.99
N ARG A 59 39.00 8.28 4.91
CA ARG A 59 39.39 7.14 5.73
C ARG A 59 38.97 5.85 5.02
N SER A 60 39.95 5.15 4.46
CA SER A 60 39.82 3.79 3.96
C SER A 60 39.50 2.85 5.13
N THR A 61 38.38 2.12 5.06
CA THR A 61 38.09 1.01 5.97
C THR A 61 38.01 -0.26 5.13
N THR A 62 39.01 -1.12 5.31
CA THR A 62 39.12 -2.43 4.69
C THR A 62 38.17 -3.40 5.41
N TYR A 63 37.08 -3.79 4.76
CA TYR A 63 36.21 -4.86 5.25
C TYR A 63 36.84 -6.23 4.94
N LYS A 64 37.10 -7.01 6.00
CA LYS A 64 37.47 -8.42 5.92
C LYS A 64 36.20 -9.25 5.73
N ASN A 65 36.07 -9.90 4.57
CA ASN A 65 35.06 -10.92 4.33
C ASN A 65 35.36 -12.16 5.19
N GLN A 66 34.42 -12.52 6.06
CA GLN A 66 34.33 -13.87 6.62
C GLN A 66 33.44 -14.72 5.69
N GLN A 67 34.07 -15.66 5.01
CA GLN A 67 33.42 -16.67 4.17
C GLN A 67 33.01 -17.85 5.07
N THR A 68 31.72 -18.02 5.33
CA THR A 68 31.19 -19.25 5.91
C THR A 68 30.85 -20.21 4.77
N LYS A 69 31.61 -21.31 4.66
CA LYS A 69 31.31 -22.43 3.76
C LYS A 69 30.32 -23.36 4.46
N GLU A 70 29.08 -23.41 3.98
CA GLU A 70 28.19 -24.54 4.24
C GLU A 70 28.03 -25.34 2.94
N THR A 71 28.33 -26.64 3.02
CA THR A 71 28.27 -27.60 1.93
C THR A 71 27.03 -28.45 2.14
N THR A 72 25.98 -28.24 1.36
CA THR A 72 24.79 -29.10 1.36
C THR A 72 24.85 -30.00 0.14
N THR A 73 25.08 -31.29 0.36
CA THR A 73 25.05 -32.33 -0.67
C THR A 73 23.63 -32.88 -0.77
N THR A 74 22.93 -32.58 -1.87
CA THR A 74 21.61 -33.18 -2.17
C THR A 74 21.80 -34.33 -3.15
N THR A 75 21.48 -35.54 -2.70
CA THR A 75 21.49 -36.77 -3.51
C THR A 75 20.15 -36.91 -4.23
N THR A 76 20.17 -36.83 -5.57
CA THR A 76 18.98 -37.04 -6.41
C THR A 76 18.88 -38.52 -6.80
N THR A 77 17.87 -39.21 -6.28
CA THR A 77 17.52 -40.58 -6.67
C THR A 77 16.67 -40.54 -7.95
N ILE A 78 17.18 -41.14 -9.02
CA ILE A 78 16.45 -41.32 -10.29
C ILE A 78 15.52 -42.52 -10.13
N SER A 79 14.21 -42.33 -10.25
CA SER A 79 13.25 -43.43 -10.46
C SER A 79 12.79 -43.44 -11.92
N SER A 80 12.93 -44.61 -12.52
CA SER A 80 12.55 -44.93 -13.88
C SER A 80 11.10 -45.42 -13.94
N GLY A 81 10.34 -44.90 -14.92
CA GLY A 81 9.35 -45.70 -15.65
C GLY A 81 7.89 -45.35 -15.41
N THR A 82 7.29 -44.66 -16.39
CA THR A 82 6.04 -45.10 -17.03
C THR A 82 5.78 -44.26 -18.28
N THR A 83 5.74 -44.92 -19.44
CA THR A 83 5.42 -44.32 -20.74
C THR A 83 3.90 -44.22 -20.90
N SER A 84 3.36 -43.00 -20.82
CA SER A 84 2.00 -42.68 -21.27
C SER A 84 2.05 -41.89 -22.57
N ASN A 85 1.44 -42.45 -23.62
CA ASN A 85 1.19 -41.77 -24.88
C ASN A 85 0.13 -40.69 -24.66
N VAL A 86 0.57 -39.45 -24.46
CA VAL A 86 -0.29 -38.27 -24.51
C VAL A 86 0.06 -37.51 -25.79
N GLN A 87 -0.93 -37.41 -26.68
CA GLN A 87 -0.86 -36.65 -27.91
C GLN A 87 -0.76 -35.16 -27.57
N SER A 88 0.45 -34.61 -27.68
CA SER A 88 0.75 -33.21 -27.42
C SER A 88 0.06 -32.31 -28.43
N SER A 89 -0.76 -31.37 -27.95
CA SER A 89 -1.21 -30.20 -28.72
C SER A 89 0.00 -29.44 -29.28
N PRO A 90 -0.10 -28.80 -30.46
CA PRO A 90 1.04 -28.17 -31.11
C PRO A 90 1.54 -26.99 -30.26
N VAL A 91 2.67 -27.20 -29.60
CA VAL A 91 3.46 -26.14 -28.97
C VAL A 91 3.78 -25.12 -30.07
N ALA A 92 3.40 -23.87 -29.87
CA ALA A 92 3.73 -22.78 -30.78
C ALA A 92 5.26 -22.58 -30.79
N HIS A 93 5.95 -23.28 -31.70
CA HIS A 93 7.39 -23.17 -31.85
C HIS A 93 7.77 -21.72 -32.22
N HIS A 94 8.55 -21.07 -31.36
CA HIS A 94 9.19 -19.79 -31.64
C HIS A 94 9.89 -19.83 -32.99
N GLN A 95 9.63 -18.84 -33.84
CA GLN A 95 10.51 -18.58 -34.98
C GLN A 95 11.65 -17.68 -34.50
N PRO A 96 12.91 -18.15 -34.46
CA PRO A 96 14.06 -17.31 -34.13
C PRO A 96 14.18 -16.13 -35.11
N ASP A 97 14.88 -15.04 -34.76
CA ASP A 97 15.14 -13.93 -35.71
C ASP A 97 15.67 -14.53 -37.01
N PHE A 98 14.96 -14.28 -38.11
CA PHE A 98 15.29 -14.88 -39.40
C PHE A 98 16.72 -14.55 -39.85
N ARG A 99 17.34 -13.48 -39.33
CA ARG A 99 18.75 -13.14 -39.60
C ARG A 99 19.74 -14.18 -39.06
N THR A 100 19.34 -14.92 -38.02
CA THR A 100 20.15 -15.98 -37.39
C THR A 100 19.90 -17.35 -38.00
N TRP A 101 18.92 -17.49 -38.90
CA TRP A 101 18.59 -18.77 -39.50
C TRP A 101 19.77 -19.35 -40.29
N THR A 102 20.06 -20.61 -40.00
CA THR A 102 20.95 -21.44 -40.80
C THR A 102 20.38 -21.62 -42.21
N ARG A 103 21.22 -22.10 -43.15
CA ARG A 103 20.79 -22.41 -44.52
C ARG A 103 19.61 -23.38 -44.54
N GLU A 104 19.67 -24.42 -43.72
CA GLU A 104 18.61 -25.41 -43.61
C GLU A 104 17.30 -24.79 -43.13
N GLN A 105 17.34 -23.92 -42.10
CA GLN A 105 16.14 -23.24 -41.60
C GLN A 105 15.53 -22.30 -42.64
N VAL A 106 16.35 -21.57 -43.41
CA VAL A 106 15.88 -20.74 -44.52
C VAL A 106 15.24 -21.60 -45.60
N ASN A 107 15.83 -22.77 -45.92
CA ASN A 107 15.30 -23.70 -46.91
C ASN A 107 13.94 -24.27 -46.48
N GLN A 108 13.83 -24.73 -45.23
CA GLN A 108 12.58 -25.25 -44.65
C GLN A 108 11.48 -24.19 -44.56
N TRP A 109 11.84 -22.92 -44.30
CA TRP A 109 10.91 -21.81 -44.38
C TRP A 109 10.45 -21.55 -45.83
N ALA A 110 11.39 -21.53 -46.77
CA ALA A 110 11.11 -21.27 -48.18
C ALA A 110 10.18 -22.32 -48.80
N LEU A 111 10.33 -23.60 -48.43
CA LEU A 111 9.46 -24.68 -48.88
C LEU A 111 7.96 -24.47 -48.53
N LYS A 112 7.66 -23.62 -47.55
CA LYS A 112 6.29 -23.29 -47.13
C LYS A 112 5.68 -22.10 -47.88
N LEU A 113 6.43 -21.47 -48.77
CA LEU A 113 5.97 -20.32 -49.56
C LEU A 113 5.26 -20.79 -50.84
N ASP A 114 4.50 -19.88 -51.45
CA ASP A 114 4.06 -20.06 -52.84
C ASP A 114 5.30 -20.16 -53.73
N PHE A 115 5.36 -21.22 -54.55
CA PHE A 115 6.55 -21.63 -55.32
C PHE A 115 7.72 -22.10 -54.45
N GLY A 116 7.41 -22.71 -53.30
CA GLY A 116 8.39 -23.03 -52.27
C GLY A 116 9.54 -23.94 -52.73
N LYS A 117 9.30 -24.90 -53.64
CA LYS A 117 10.36 -25.78 -54.16
C LYS A 117 11.39 -25.01 -55.00
N GLU A 118 10.92 -24.12 -55.87
CA GLU A 118 11.77 -23.32 -56.76
C GLU A 118 12.51 -22.24 -55.97
N ILE A 119 11.86 -21.63 -54.97
CA ILE A 119 12.49 -20.65 -54.08
C ILE A 119 13.52 -21.34 -53.17
N ALA A 120 13.20 -22.49 -52.57
CA ALA A 120 14.12 -23.30 -51.78
C ALA A 120 15.39 -23.67 -52.57
N LYS A 121 15.21 -24.27 -53.75
CA LYS A 121 16.31 -24.62 -54.66
C LYS A 121 17.15 -23.40 -55.06
N PHE A 122 16.51 -22.25 -55.30
CA PHE A 122 17.22 -21.01 -55.57
C PHE A 122 18.08 -20.56 -54.39
N LEU A 123 17.53 -20.56 -53.18
CA LEU A 123 18.24 -20.13 -51.96
C LEU A 123 19.40 -21.08 -51.63
N GLU A 124 19.20 -22.38 -51.80
CA GLU A 124 20.21 -23.43 -51.62
C GLU A 124 21.36 -23.28 -52.62
N ASN A 125 21.06 -23.16 -53.92
CA ASN A 125 22.06 -23.01 -54.98
C ASN A 125 22.93 -21.75 -54.84
N ASN A 126 22.44 -20.74 -54.12
CA ASN A 126 23.13 -19.46 -53.91
C ASN A 126 23.68 -19.30 -52.47
N ASP A 127 23.70 -20.38 -51.68
CA ASP A 127 24.24 -20.40 -50.32
C ASP A 127 23.60 -19.38 -49.35
N ILE A 128 22.29 -19.16 -49.50
CA ILE A 128 21.58 -18.09 -48.81
C ILE A 128 21.14 -18.53 -47.41
N CYS A 129 21.79 -18.01 -46.37
CA CYS A 129 21.29 -18.03 -44.99
C CYS A 129 20.54 -16.75 -44.56
N GLY A 130 20.05 -16.75 -43.33
CA GLY A 130 19.16 -15.74 -42.75
C GLY A 130 19.60 -14.29 -42.91
N LYS A 131 20.90 -14.02 -42.63
CA LYS A 131 21.51 -12.69 -42.71
C LYS A 131 21.43 -12.05 -44.11
N HIS A 132 21.33 -12.87 -45.16
CA HIS A 132 21.27 -12.38 -46.53
C HIS A 132 19.86 -11.98 -46.97
N LEU A 133 18.82 -12.54 -46.34
CA LEU A 133 17.41 -12.27 -46.72
C LEU A 133 17.07 -10.78 -46.64
N ASP A 134 17.68 -10.05 -45.70
CA ASP A 134 17.46 -8.61 -45.52
C ASP A 134 18.00 -7.77 -46.68
N THR A 135 19.00 -8.29 -47.39
CA THR A 135 19.71 -7.61 -48.48
C THR A 135 19.00 -7.70 -49.84
N PHE A 136 18.02 -8.61 -49.98
CA PHE A 136 17.36 -8.83 -51.25
C PHE A 136 16.53 -7.62 -51.70
N LYS A 137 16.87 -7.16 -52.91
CA LYS A 137 16.16 -6.12 -53.67
C LYS A 137 15.70 -6.71 -55.01
N PRO A 138 14.63 -6.19 -55.64
CA PRO A 138 14.17 -6.68 -56.95
C PRO A 138 15.24 -6.72 -58.05
N LYS A 139 16.24 -5.83 -58.00
CA LYS A 139 17.37 -5.83 -58.94
C LYS A 139 18.34 -6.98 -58.66
N LEU A 140 18.61 -7.26 -57.38
CA LEU A 140 19.54 -8.30 -56.95
C LEU A 140 19.00 -9.70 -57.27
N LEU A 141 17.72 -9.96 -56.98
CA LEU A 141 17.08 -11.25 -57.31
C LEU A 141 17.08 -11.53 -58.82
N ARG A 142 16.88 -10.49 -59.65
CA ARG A 142 16.98 -10.60 -61.10
C ARG A 142 18.40 -10.94 -61.57
N ALA A 143 19.43 -10.39 -60.93
CA ALA A 143 20.83 -10.70 -61.24
C ALA A 143 21.17 -12.16 -60.92
N TYR A 144 20.58 -12.72 -59.85
CA TYR A 144 20.69 -14.14 -59.52
C TYR A 144 19.75 -15.06 -60.34
N GLY A 145 19.01 -14.51 -61.31
CA GLY A 145 18.16 -15.29 -62.21
C GLY A 145 16.74 -15.58 -61.71
N LEU A 146 16.36 -15.13 -60.50
CA LEU A 146 14.99 -15.27 -59.99
C LEU A 146 14.11 -14.14 -60.56
N LYS A 147 13.14 -14.48 -61.41
CA LYS A 147 12.30 -13.52 -62.16
C LYS A 147 10.80 -13.73 -61.89
N GLY A 148 10.00 -12.72 -62.20
CA GLY A 148 8.53 -12.81 -62.21
C GLY A 148 7.92 -13.08 -60.83
N SER A 149 6.92 -13.96 -60.81
CA SER A 149 6.12 -14.31 -59.62
C SER A 149 6.95 -14.89 -58.47
N TYR A 150 8.02 -15.65 -58.76
CA TYR A 150 8.92 -16.22 -57.74
C TYR A 150 9.62 -15.14 -56.91
N ALA A 151 10.18 -14.12 -57.57
CA ALA A 151 10.85 -13.01 -56.90
C ALA A 151 9.86 -12.14 -56.10
N ALA A 152 8.63 -11.97 -56.61
CA ALA A 152 7.57 -11.25 -55.91
C ALA A 152 7.07 -12.00 -54.66
N SER A 153 6.90 -13.33 -54.76
CA SER A 153 6.55 -14.21 -53.64
C SER A 153 7.61 -14.13 -52.53
N LEU A 154 8.89 -14.33 -52.89
CA LEU A 154 10.01 -14.25 -51.94
C LEU A 154 10.12 -12.86 -51.29
N LEU A 155 10.03 -11.77 -52.06
CA LEU A 155 10.07 -10.41 -51.49
C LEU A 155 8.87 -10.10 -50.61
N THR A 156 7.69 -10.60 -50.95
CA THR A 156 6.48 -10.45 -50.12
C THR A 156 6.62 -11.25 -48.83
N ALA A 157 7.16 -12.46 -48.89
CA ALA A 157 7.44 -13.30 -47.74
C ALA A 157 8.52 -12.68 -46.84
N ILE A 158 9.60 -12.13 -47.41
CA ILE A 158 10.62 -11.37 -46.66
C ILE A 158 10.02 -10.10 -46.07
N LYS A 159 9.17 -9.38 -46.81
CA LYS A 159 8.45 -8.21 -46.29
C LYS A 159 7.50 -8.60 -45.16
N LYS A 160 6.89 -9.79 -45.24
CA LYS A 160 6.11 -10.38 -44.14
C LYS A 160 7.03 -10.74 -42.98
N LEU A 161 8.18 -11.38 -43.16
CA LEU A 161 9.17 -11.62 -42.09
C LEU A 161 9.67 -10.34 -41.42
N LYS A 162 9.87 -9.27 -42.22
CA LYS A 162 10.23 -7.92 -41.74
C LYS A 162 9.07 -7.23 -41.01
N LYS A 163 7.83 -7.56 -41.38
CA LYS A 163 6.58 -7.03 -40.79
C LYS A 163 6.06 -7.90 -39.66
N THR A 164 6.47 -9.16 -39.56
CA THR A 164 6.28 -10.01 -38.40
C THR A 164 6.85 -9.16 -37.28
N PRO A 165 6.00 -8.71 -36.33
CA PRO A 165 6.34 -7.64 -35.41
C PRO A 165 7.70 -7.98 -34.84
N GLN A 166 8.67 -7.14 -35.18
CA GLN A 166 10.08 -7.23 -34.84
C GLN A 166 10.17 -7.85 -33.45
N SER A 167 10.43 -9.17 -33.41
CA SER A 167 10.19 -10.11 -32.29
C SER A 167 9.52 -9.41 -31.12
N ALA A 168 8.19 -9.53 -30.99
CA ALA A 168 7.42 -8.89 -29.93
C ALA A 168 8.28 -8.78 -28.67
N GLN A 169 8.63 -7.54 -28.36
CA GLN A 169 9.67 -7.24 -27.39
C GLN A 169 9.11 -7.45 -26.00
N ASP A 170 8.69 -8.66 -25.69
CA ASP A 170 8.26 -9.00 -24.36
C ASP A 170 9.49 -9.16 -23.46
N ILE A 171 9.23 -8.94 -22.19
CA ILE A 171 10.25 -9.00 -21.15
C ILE A 171 10.76 -10.42 -20.92
N PHE A 172 10.02 -11.47 -21.28
CA PHE A 172 10.41 -12.87 -21.06
C PHE A 172 11.50 -13.32 -22.03
N HIS A 173 11.51 -12.81 -23.26
CA HIS A 173 12.53 -13.13 -24.25
C HIS A 173 13.75 -12.22 -24.17
N LEU A 174 13.53 -10.92 -23.93
CA LEU A 174 14.60 -9.92 -24.01
C LEU A 174 15.16 -9.51 -22.64
N GLY A 175 14.53 -9.94 -21.55
CA GLY A 175 14.77 -9.39 -20.23
C GLY A 175 14.24 -7.95 -20.13
N LEU A 176 14.66 -7.24 -19.08
CA LEU A 176 14.34 -5.82 -18.93
C LEU A 176 15.36 -4.95 -19.70
N PRO A 177 14.96 -3.81 -20.28
CA PRO A 177 15.90 -2.88 -20.89
C PRO A 177 16.84 -2.28 -19.84
N LYS A 178 18.02 -1.84 -20.29
CA LYS A 178 19.03 -1.26 -19.41
C LYS A 178 18.58 0.08 -18.83
N LEU A 179 18.77 0.25 -17.52
CA LEU A 179 18.68 1.55 -16.85
C LEU A 179 19.89 2.41 -17.20
N ASN A 180 19.67 3.66 -17.63
CA ASN A 180 20.75 4.57 -17.96
C ASN A 180 21.32 5.25 -16.71
N THR A 181 22.44 5.95 -16.89
CA THR A 181 23.02 6.79 -15.86
C THR A 181 22.04 7.87 -15.43
N MET A 182 22.03 8.10 -14.11
CA MET A 182 21.19 9.08 -13.45
C MET A 182 21.28 10.48 -14.08
N SER A 183 20.14 11.12 -14.31
CA SER A 183 20.10 12.52 -14.73
C SER A 183 20.10 13.45 -13.52
N LEU A 184 21.17 14.22 -13.36
CA LEU A 184 21.27 15.50 -12.61
C LEU A 184 21.11 15.48 -11.08
N SER A 185 20.38 14.55 -10.48
CA SER A 185 20.24 14.53 -9.01
C SER A 185 21.43 13.81 -8.35
N LYS A 186 21.81 14.28 -7.16
CA LYS A 186 22.90 13.69 -6.34
C LYS A 186 22.40 13.13 -5.01
N SER A 187 21.08 13.07 -4.82
CA SER A 187 20.52 12.55 -3.56
C SER A 187 20.92 11.09 -3.38
N LEU A 188 21.19 10.67 -2.16
CA LEU A 188 21.34 9.26 -1.86
C LEU A 188 19.96 8.57 -1.86
N PRO A 189 19.90 7.24 -2.00
CA PRO A 189 18.67 6.50 -1.76
C PRO A 189 18.10 6.82 -0.38
N SER A 190 16.78 7.01 -0.31
CA SER A 190 16.12 7.24 0.96
C SER A 190 16.05 5.91 1.74
N ILE A 191 16.62 5.88 2.95
CA ILE A 191 16.51 4.73 3.84
C ILE A 191 15.75 5.18 5.08
N ASN A 192 14.56 4.64 5.26
CA ASN A 192 13.73 4.99 6.40
C ASN A 192 14.19 4.24 7.66
N THR A 193 14.91 4.95 8.54
CA THR A 193 15.45 4.40 9.78
C THR A 193 14.41 4.24 10.90
N SER A 194 13.16 4.71 10.69
CA SER A 194 12.07 4.47 11.64
C SER A 194 11.67 2.98 11.70
N HIS A 195 11.88 2.25 10.61
CA HIS A 195 11.70 0.80 10.58
C HIS A 195 12.84 0.09 11.30
N LYS A 196 12.48 -0.87 12.16
CA LYS A 196 13.46 -1.73 12.82
C LYS A 196 14.06 -2.70 11.80
N PRO A 197 15.38 -2.96 11.86
CA PRO A 197 16.03 -3.85 10.92
C PRO A 197 15.41 -5.25 10.96
N ALA A 198 15.43 -5.95 9.82
CA ALA A 198 15.04 -7.34 9.71
C ALA A 198 16.15 -8.15 9.03
N THR A 199 16.21 -9.45 9.33
CA THR A 199 17.19 -10.37 8.76
C THR A 199 16.53 -11.26 7.74
N ILE A 200 17.16 -11.41 6.58
CA ILE A 200 16.67 -12.27 5.51
C ILE A 200 17.39 -13.62 5.54
N PHE A 201 16.65 -14.68 5.25
CA PHE A 201 17.20 -15.98 4.90
C PHE A 201 17.09 -16.15 3.39
N VAL A 202 18.23 -16.14 2.70
CA VAL A 202 18.26 -16.31 1.25
C VAL A 202 17.85 -17.74 0.91
N ASN A 203 16.79 -17.88 0.12
CA ASN A 203 16.24 -19.17 -0.27
C ASN A 203 15.76 -19.15 -1.73
N GLU A 204 15.57 -20.32 -2.33
CA GLU A 204 15.00 -20.43 -3.67
C GLU A 204 13.48 -20.26 -3.62
N PHE A 205 12.94 -19.49 -4.57
CA PHE A 205 11.51 -19.30 -4.69
C PHE A 205 10.89 -20.52 -5.41
N PRO A 206 9.81 -21.12 -4.91
CA PRO A 206 9.15 -22.23 -5.59
C PRO A 206 8.49 -21.74 -6.89
N ILE A 207 9.00 -22.21 -8.03
CA ILE A 207 8.51 -21.86 -9.37
C ILE A 207 7.48 -22.89 -9.83
N ILE A 208 6.33 -22.42 -10.32
CA ILE A 208 5.35 -23.22 -11.05
C ILE A 208 5.86 -23.38 -12.49
N GLU A 209 6.40 -24.56 -12.82
CA GLU A 209 7.06 -24.83 -14.11
C GLU A 209 6.17 -24.57 -15.34
N ASN A 210 4.86 -24.78 -15.19
CA ASN A 210 3.88 -24.66 -16.28
C ASN A 210 2.93 -23.46 -16.10
N LEU A 211 3.40 -22.38 -15.47
CA LEU A 211 2.62 -21.16 -15.36
C LEU A 211 2.31 -20.62 -16.77
N LYS A 212 1.02 -20.61 -17.13
CA LYS A 212 0.56 -20.11 -18.43
C LYS A 212 0.83 -18.61 -18.51
N MET A 213 1.71 -18.22 -19.41
CA MET A 213 2.03 -16.82 -19.69
C MET A 213 1.84 -16.55 -21.19
N ILE A 214 1.15 -15.47 -21.52
CA ILE A 214 1.10 -14.99 -22.90
C ILE A 214 2.42 -14.30 -23.19
N THR A 215 3.19 -14.92 -24.09
CA THR A 215 4.37 -14.29 -24.67
C THR A 215 3.98 -13.51 -25.92
N ASN A 216 4.88 -12.66 -26.40
CA ASN A 216 4.71 -11.81 -27.57
C ASN A 216 3.69 -10.67 -27.43
N LEU A 217 3.41 -10.24 -26.19
CA LEU A 217 2.66 -9.01 -25.95
C LEU A 217 3.57 -7.78 -26.11
N PRO A 218 3.04 -6.64 -26.58
CA PRO A 218 3.78 -5.38 -26.56
C PRO A 218 4.11 -5.00 -25.12
N SER A 219 5.40 -5.00 -24.76
CA SER A 219 5.86 -4.55 -23.45
C SER A 219 5.82 -3.03 -23.35
N LEU A 220 5.20 -2.54 -22.28
CA LEU A 220 5.19 -1.14 -21.89
C LEU A 220 6.61 -0.65 -21.59
N ILE A 221 7.43 -1.42 -20.86
CA ILE A 221 8.79 -0.96 -20.51
C ILE A 221 9.69 -0.85 -21.74
N TRP A 222 9.62 -1.80 -22.69
CA TRP A 222 10.36 -1.72 -23.95
C TRP A 222 9.85 -0.63 -24.88
N THR A 223 8.54 -0.37 -24.88
CA THR A 223 7.95 0.75 -25.61
C THR A 223 8.48 2.07 -25.07
N THR A 224 8.46 2.26 -23.74
CA THR A 224 9.05 3.43 -23.09
C THR A 224 10.52 3.59 -23.47
N TYR A 225 11.32 2.53 -23.36
CA TYR A 225 12.74 2.54 -23.72
C TYR A 225 13.00 3.02 -25.15
N LYS A 226 12.21 2.54 -26.12
CA LYS A 226 12.33 2.95 -27.53
C LYS A 226 11.96 4.41 -27.74
N VAL A 227 10.82 4.83 -27.19
CA VAL A 227 10.30 6.19 -27.35
C VAL A 227 11.26 7.23 -26.76
N THR A 228 11.97 6.88 -25.69
CA THR A 228 12.99 7.73 -25.06
C THR A 228 14.37 7.63 -25.72
N GLY A 229 14.46 7.07 -26.93
CA GLY A 229 15.71 6.99 -27.70
C GLY A 229 16.65 5.90 -27.20
N ASN A 230 16.11 4.73 -26.85
CA ASN A 230 16.84 3.61 -26.26
C ASN A 230 17.51 3.98 -24.93
N SER A 231 16.76 4.67 -24.06
CA SER A 231 17.30 5.16 -22.79
C SER A 231 16.25 5.27 -21.69
N LEU A 232 16.39 4.51 -20.60
CA LEU A 232 15.57 4.71 -19.40
C LEU A 232 16.24 5.73 -18.48
N ARG A 233 15.85 7.00 -18.64
CA ARG A 233 16.34 8.12 -17.82
C ARG A 233 15.55 8.20 -16.52
N TRP A 234 16.23 8.64 -15.47
CA TRP A 234 15.65 8.78 -14.14
C TRP A 234 16.44 9.82 -13.33
N ALA A 235 15.76 10.59 -12.49
CA ALA A 235 16.34 11.59 -11.60
C ALA A 235 15.93 11.38 -10.13
N SER A 236 14.81 10.73 -9.89
CA SER A 236 14.17 10.57 -8.59
C SER A 236 13.74 9.12 -8.32
N GLU A 237 13.39 8.83 -7.07
CA GLU A 237 12.79 7.54 -6.68
C GLU A 237 11.43 7.33 -7.37
N ASN A 238 10.66 8.40 -7.57
CA ASN A 238 9.40 8.36 -8.32
C ASN A 238 9.62 7.95 -9.79
N ASP A 239 10.67 8.41 -10.46
CA ASP A 239 10.96 7.98 -11.83
C ASP A 239 11.24 6.47 -11.90
N ILE A 240 12.00 5.94 -10.94
CA ILE A 240 12.25 4.50 -10.81
C ILE A 240 10.93 3.75 -10.56
N ALA A 241 10.07 4.28 -9.69
CA ALA A 241 8.78 3.69 -9.39
C ALA A 241 7.91 3.55 -10.65
N GLN A 242 7.85 4.57 -11.51
CA GLN A 242 7.11 4.49 -12.78
C GLN A 242 7.67 3.39 -13.71
N LEU A 243 8.99 3.20 -13.76
CA LEU A 243 9.61 2.12 -14.53
C LEU A 243 9.29 0.74 -13.95
N VAL A 244 9.32 0.59 -12.62
CA VAL A 244 8.95 -0.65 -11.92
C VAL A 244 7.48 -0.99 -12.21
N VAL A 245 6.57 -0.02 -12.16
CA VAL A 245 5.15 -0.21 -12.47
C VAL A 245 4.94 -0.70 -13.90
N ALA A 246 5.70 -0.16 -14.86
CA ALA A 246 5.63 -0.63 -16.24
C ALA A 246 6.00 -2.11 -16.35
N VAL A 247 7.05 -2.56 -15.64
CA VAL A 247 7.43 -3.98 -15.58
C VAL A 247 6.35 -4.83 -14.94
N ILE A 248 5.80 -4.40 -13.80
CA ILE A 248 4.76 -5.16 -13.09
C ILE A 248 3.48 -5.26 -13.93
N ARG A 249 3.10 -4.21 -14.66
CA ARG A 249 1.96 -4.23 -15.59
C ARG A 249 2.19 -5.18 -16.76
N ASP A 250 3.39 -5.22 -17.32
CA ASP A 250 3.75 -6.19 -18.37
C ASP A 250 3.59 -7.63 -17.88
N ILE A 251 3.99 -7.91 -16.63
CA ILE A 251 3.79 -9.23 -16.01
C ILE A 251 2.31 -9.54 -15.79
N ILE A 252 1.54 -8.61 -15.21
CA ILE A 252 0.10 -8.79 -14.96
C ILE A 252 -0.66 -9.08 -16.27
N GLN A 253 -0.36 -8.31 -17.33
CA GLN A 253 -0.97 -8.50 -18.64
C GLN A 253 -0.61 -9.87 -19.23
N SER A 254 0.64 -10.30 -19.06
CA SER A 254 1.08 -11.62 -19.53
C SER A 254 0.44 -12.79 -18.78
N LEU A 255 -0.10 -12.53 -17.58
CA LEU A 255 -0.88 -13.49 -16.79
C LEU A 255 -2.39 -13.42 -17.08
N GLU A 256 -2.86 -12.54 -17.97
CA GLU A 256 -4.29 -12.28 -18.22
C GLU A 256 -5.04 -11.79 -16.96
N LEU A 257 -4.34 -11.05 -16.09
CA LEU A 257 -4.87 -10.57 -14.79
C LEU A 257 -5.17 -9.06 -14.78
N GLU A 258 -5.04 -8.35 -15.89
CA GLU A 258 -5.20 -6.88 -15.95
C GLU A 258 -6.61 -6.38 -15.58
N SER A 259 -7.63 -7.24 -15.73
CA SER A 259 -9.00 -6.94 -15.32
C SER A 259 -9.25 -7.15 -13.82
N ARG A 260 -8.30 -7.78 -13.12
CA ARG A 260 -8.45 -8.19 -11.71
C ARG A 260 -7.45 -7.50 -10.81
N ILE A 261 -6.21 -7.33 -11.28
CA ILE A 261 -5.11 -6.77 -10.50
C ILE A 261 -4.72 -5.42 -11.04
N HIS A 262 -4.59 -4.45 -10.15
CA HIS A 262 -3.97 -3.16 -10.45
C HIS A 262 -2.93 -2.78 -9.39
N CYS A 263 -2.00 -1.91 -9.77
CA CYS A 263 -1.01 -1.33 -8.86
C CYS A 263 -1.50 0.04 -8.41
N GLN A 264 -1.56 0.27 -7.10
CA GLN A 264 -1.83 1.59 -6.53
C GLN A 264 -0.57 2.17 -5.89
N SER A 265 -0.14 3.34 -6.36
CA SER A 265 0.94 4.13 -5.75
C SER A 265 0.47 4.83 -4.50
N GLU A 266 1.42 5.07 -3.59
CA GLU A 266 1.24 6.02 -2.48
C GLU A 266 -0.01 5.71 -1.64
N VAL A 267 -0.36 4.43 -1.51
CA VAL A 267 -1.32 4.04 -0.49
C VAL A 267 -0.66 4.40 0.82
N THR A 268 -1.16 5.46 1.46
CA THR A 268 -0.63 5.90 2.74
C THR A 268 -1.04 4.85 3.77
N VAL A 269 -0.18 3.84 3.95
CA VAL A 269 -0.41 2.85 4.97
C VAL A 269 0.10 3.45 6.27
N ASN A 270 -0.83 3.82 7.15
CA ASN A 270 -0.55 4.35 8.50
C ASN A 270 0.04 5.77 8.58
N GLY A 271 -0.27 6.67 7.64
CA GLY A 271 0.24 8.05 7.69
C GLY A 271 1.71 8.20 7.27
N LEU A 272 2.39 7.09 6.95
CA LEU A 272 3.66 7.09 6.23
C LEU A 272 3.36 7.14 4.73
N ARG A 273 3.85 8.16 4.04
CA ARG A 273 3.87 8.19 2.57
C ARG A 273 4.98 7.26 2.11
N SER A 274 4.68 5.98 2.06
CA SER A 274 5.61 4.99 1.52
C SER A 274 5.64 5.09 0.00
N ASP A 275 6.82 4.97 -0.60
CA ASP A 275 7.03 4.73 -2.05
C ASP A 275 6.53 3.33 -2.50
N MET A 276 5.87 2.63 -1.58
CA MET A 276 5.33 1.29 -1.76
C MET A 276 4.09 1.29 -2.65
N TRP A 277 4.09 0.35 -3.59
CA TRP A 277 2.92 0.00 -4.37
C TRP A 277 2.23 -1.19 -3.75
N VAL A 278 0.91 -1.13 -3.72
CA VAL A 278 0.09 -2.25 -3.30
C VAL A 278 -0.57 -2.83 -4.53
N LEU A 279 -0.42 -4.14 -4.71
CA LEU A 279 -1.16 -4.90 -5.70
C LEU A 279 -2.54 -5.17 -5.13
N ILE A 280 -3.58 -4.79 -5.87
CA ILE A 280 -4.96 -4.80 -5.39
C ILE A 280 -5.82 -5.65 -6.31
N CYS A 281 -6.63 -6.52 -5.72
CA CYS A 281 -7.68 -7.29 -6.37
C CYS A 281 -9.00 -7.03 -5.67
N ASP A 282 -10.00 -6.49 -6.38
CA ASP A 282 -11.30 -6.08 -5.80
C ASP A 282 -11.14 -5.19 -4.54
N ASP A 283 -10.32 -4.14 -4.62
CA ASP A 283 -9.99 -3.20 -3.53
C ASP A 283 -9.26 -3.82 -2.32
N ILE A 284 -8.81 -5.07 -2.44
CA ILE A 284 -8.08 -5.77 -1.38
C ILE A 284 -6.61 -5.93 -1.76
N PRO A 285 -5.69 -5.62 -0.83
CA PRO A 285 -4.27 -5.75 -1.09
C PRO A 285 -3.80 -7.21 -1.03
N ILE A 286 -3.10 -7.66 -2.07
CA ILE A 286 -2.58 -9.03 -2.25
C ILE A 286 -1.05 -9.13 -2.23
N GLY A 287 -0.36 -8.00 -2.34
CA GLY A 287 1.10 -7.95 -2.41
C GLY A 287 1.63 -6.52 -2.31
N VAL A 288 2.92 -6.40 -2.00
CA VAL A 288 3.59 -5.10 -1.81
C VAL A 288 4.88 -5.02 -2.62
N VAL A 289 5.17 -3.83 -3.17
CA VAL A 289 6.39 -3.53 -3.91
C VAL A 289 7.02 -2.28 -3.34
N GLU A 290 8.16 -2.40 -2.67
CA GLU A 290 8.97 -1.28 -2.20
C GLU A 290 9.99 -0.89 -3.29
N VAL A 291 10.02 0.39 -3.63
CA VAL A 291 10.95 0.92 -4.63
C VAL A 291 12.05 1.70 -3.92
N LYS A 292 13.28 1.57 -4.40
CA LYS A 292 14.41 2.38 -3.95
C LYS A 292 15.15 2.96 -5.14
N LYS A 293 15.73 4.14 -4.95
CA LYS A 293 16.70 4.67 -5.89
C LYS A 293 17.95 3.77 -5.96
N PRO A 294 18.45 3.43 -7.15
CA PRO A 294 19.67 2.63 -7.29
C PRO A 294 20.90 3.41 -6.82
N SER A 295 21.72 2.81 -5.96
CA SER A 295 23.07 3.32 -5.66
C SER A 295 24.02 3.16 -6.86
N ASN A 296 23.86 2.06 -7.59
CA ASN A 296 24.63 1.67 -8.76
C ASN A 296 23.68 1.19 -9.88
N VAL A 297 23.99 1.57 -11.12
CA VAL A 297 23.19 1.17 -12.31
C VAL A 297 23.85 0.02 -13.09
N GLY A 298 25.09 -0.36 -12.73
CA GLY A 298 25.82 -1.45 -13.36
C GLY A 298 25.33 -2.82 -12.85
N PRO A 299 25.18 -3.83 -13.72
CA PRO A 299 24.73 -5.17 -13.29
C PRO A 299 25.78 -5.93 -12.46
N THR A 300 27.03 -5.45 -12.44
CA THR A 300 28.14 -6.06 -11.70
C THR A 300 28.31 -5.50 -10.30
N GLU A 301 27.67 -4.37 -9.99
CA GLU A 301 27.82 -3.67 -8.72
C GLU A 301 26.58 -3.90 -7.86
N ALA A 302 26.79 -4.33 -6.62
CA ALA A 302 25.70 -4.51 -5.67
C ALA A 302 25.12 -3.14 -5.28
N ASN A 303 23.80 -3.06 -5.25
CA ASN A 303 23.10 -1.93 -4.67
C ASN A 303 23.07 -2.05 -3.15
N VAL A 304 23.56 -1.03 -2.44
CA VAL A 304 23.68 -1.04 -0.98
C VAL A 304 22.31 -1.22 -0.30
N GLU A 305 21.26 -0.67 -0.92
CA GLU A 305 19.88 -0.77 -0.49
C GLU A 305 19.30 -2.19 -0.59
N MET A 306 19.82 -3.05 -1.47
CA MET A 306 19.35 -4.44 -1.57
C MET A 306 19.73 -5.26 -0.35
N ASP A 307 20.86 -4.96 0.30
CA ASP A 307 21.34 -5.65 1.50
C ASP A 307 21.18 -4.81 2.78
N ASN A 308 20.48 -3.68 2.69
CA ASN A 308 20.22 -2.83 3.84
C ASN A 308 19.12 -3.42 4.73
N GLN A 309 19.47 -3.75 5.97
CA GLN A 309 18.54 -4.37 6.93
C GLN A 309 17.33 -3.48 7.28
N HIS A 310 17.42 -2.15 7.16
CA HIS A 310 16.25 -1.27 7.36
C HIS A 310 15.27 -1.36 6.18
N VAL A 311 15.76 -1.51 4.95
CA VAL A 311 14.90 -1.78 3.79
C VAL A 311 14.22 -3.14 3.94
N HIS A 312 14.94 -4.15 4.44
CA HIS A 312 14.33 -5.44 4.80
C HIS A 312 13.29 -5.29 5.91
N GLY A 313 13.58 -4.47 6.92
CA GLY A 313 12.65 -4.13 8.00
C GLY A 313 11.36 -3.49 7.50
N GLN A 314 11.49 -2.57 6.55
CA GLN A 314 10.38 -1.86 5.94
C GLN A 314 9.47 -2.82 5.14
N ILE A 315 10.01 -3.61 4.21
CA ILE A 315 9.20 -4.58 3.46
C ILE A 315 8.58 -5.64 4.39
N TYR A 316 9.28 -6.07 5.45
CA TYR A 316 8.76 -6.99 6.45
C TYR A 316 7.53 -6.42 7.17
N ASP A 317 7.57 -5.16 7.61
CA ASP A 317 6.44 -4.51 8.30
C ASP A 317 5.20 -4.42 7.39
N TYR A 318 5.40 -4.18 6.09
CA TYR A 318 4.32 -4.14 5.11
C TYR A 318 3.74 -5.52 4.82
N MET A 319 4.58 -6.55 4.77
CA MET A 319 4.11 -7.93 4.65
C MET A 319 3.33 -8.37 5.90
N LEU A 320 3.76 -7.97 7.10
CA LEU A 320 2.98 -8.21 8.32
C LEU A 320 1.61 -7.52 8.28
N LEU A 321 1.51 -6.34 7.66
CA LEU A 321 0.23 -5.69 7.45
C LEU A 321 -0.71 -6.52 6.57
N LEU A 322 -0.22 -7.02 5.41
CA LEU A 322 -1.02 -7.89 4.54
C LEU A 322 -1.55 -9.11 5.29
N SER A 323 -0.69 -9.78 6.07
CA SER A 323 -1.07 -10.97 6.83
C SER A 323 -2.08 -10.63 7.94
N ASN A 324 -1.75 -9.67 8.81
CA ASN A 324 -2.49 -9.45 10.06
C ASN A 324 -3.67 -8.48 9.95
N MET A 325 -3.73 -7.68 8.89
CA MET A 325 -4.80 -6.68 8.67
C MET A 325 -5.73 -7.05 7.53
N HIS A 326 -5.22 -7.73 6.50
CA HIS A 326 -6.01 -8.11 5.33
C HIS A 326 -6.26 -9.61 5.24
N GLY A 327 -5.59 -10.41 6.09
CA GLY A 327 -5.79 -11.85 6.17
C GLY A 327 -5.11 -12.60 5.02
N GLN A 328 -4.18 -11.98 4.31
CA GLN A 328 -3.46 -12.64 3.23
C GLN A 328 -2.70 -13.87 3.77
N LYS A 329 -3.04 -15.07 3.29
CA LYS A 329 -2.44 -16.33 3.77
C LYS A 329 -0.96 -16.42 3.46
N ASN A 330 -0.66 -16.28 2.18
CA ASN A 330 0.68 -16.41 1.64
C ASN A 330 1.09 -15.01 1.19
N VAL A 331 2.01 -14.42 1.96
CA VAL A 331 2.36 -13.02 1.83
C VAL A 331 3.68 -12.87 1.12
N PHE A 332 3.66 -12.08 0.05
CA PHE A 332 4.82 -11.80 -0.76
C PHE A 332 5.11 -10.30 -0.82
N GLY A 333 6.39 -9.98 -0.94
CA GLY A 333 6.87 -8.63 -1.15
C GLY A 333 7.94 -8.59 -2.24
N ILE A 334 8.11 -7.44 -2.88
CA ILE A 334 9.17 -7.18 -3.84
C ILE A 334 9.91 -5.92 -3.40
N VAL A 335 11.24 -5.94 -3.46
CA VAL A 335 12.06 -4.72 -3.40
C VAL A 335 12.74 -4.57 -4.75
N SER A 336 12.67 -3.37 -5.32
CA SER A 336 13.27 -3.07 -6.62
C SER A 336 13.95 -1.72 -6.65
N THR A 337 15.11 -1.68 -7.30
CA THR A 337 15.74 -0.42 -7.74
C THR A 337 15.68 -0.25 -9.24
N TYR A 338 14.82 -1.04 -9.89
CA TYR A 338 14.80 -1.37 -11.31
C TYR A 338 16.08 -2.09 -11.81
N ALA A 339 17.27 -1.60 -11.42
CA ALA A 339 18.54 -2.25 -11.75
C ALA A 339 18.67 -3.63 -11.10
N GLN A 340 18.17 -3.76 -9.86
CA GLN A 340 18.18 -4.99 -9.09
C GLN A 340 16.82 -5.25 -8.45
N TRP A 341 16.54 -6.53 -8.23
CA TRP A 341 15.26 -7.04 -7.74
C TRP A 341 15.50 -8.15 -6.72
N ARG A 342 14.66 -8.17 -5.68
CA ARG A 342 14.58 -9.28 -4.73
C ARG A 342 13.12 -9.51 -4.36
N CYS A 343 12.72 -10.78 -4.31
CA CYS A 343 11.37 -11.18 -3.90
C CYS A 343 11.45 -11.78 -2.49
N TYR A 344 10.40 -11.58 -1.69
CA TYR A 344 10.35 -11.91 -0.27
C TYR A 344 9.06 -12.65 0.08
N TRP A 345 9.10 -13.49 1.12
CA TRP A 345 7.94 -14.16 1.68
C TRP A 345 8.08 -14.45 3.18
N LEU A 346 6.95 -14.52 3.90
CA LEU A 346 6.95 -14.87 5.34
C LEU A 346 7.11 -16.39 5.51
N PHE A 347 7.58 -16.84 6.68
CA PHE A 347 7.85 -18.28 6.93
C PHE A 347 6.65 -19.21 6.70
N ASN A 348 5.43 -18.71 6.91
CA ASN A 348 4.21 -19.52 6.81
C ASN A 348 3.57 -19.50 5.40
N THR A 349 4.25 -18.94 4.39
CA THR A 349 3.67 -18.57 3.08
C THR A 349 3.49 -19.73 2.08
N PHE A 350 3.83 -20.97 2.44
CA PHE A 350 3.69 -22.13 1.53
C PHE A 350 2.96 -23.33 2.13
N THR A 351 2.29 -23.15 3.28
CA THR A 351 1.64 -24.27 3.98
C THR A 351 0.35 -24.77 3.32
N VAL A 352 -0.35 -23.94 2.53
CA VAL A 352 -1.63 -24.32 1.91
C VAL A 352 -1.83 -23.56 0.58
N MET A 353 -1.52 -24.20 -0.56
CA MET A 353 -2.02 -23.77 -1.87
C MET A 353 -3.26 -24.58 -2.21
N THR A 354 -4.44 -24.05 -1.90
CA THR A 354 -5.73 -24.66 -2.24
C THR A 354 -6.42 -23.82 -3.32
N ASP A 355 -7.02 -24.48 -4.31
CA ASP A 355 -7.52 -23.92 -5.58
C ASP A 355 -8.71 -22.93 -5.50
N SER A 356 -9.06 -22.37 -4.34
CA SER A 356 -10.16 -21.40 -4.24
C SER A 356 -9.70 -20.08 -3.64
N VAL A 357 -9.60 -19.06 -4.50
CA VAL A 357 -9.54 -17.65 -4.08
C VAL A 357 -10.94 -17.27 -3.58
N SER A 358 -11.20 -17.46 -2.28
CA SER A 358 -12.35 -16.82 -1.65
C SER A 358 -12.04 -15.34 -1.47
N LYS A 359 -12.99 -14.45 -1.81
CA LYS A 359 -12.91 -13.05 -1.39
C LYS A 359 -12.63 -13.04 0.12
N PRO A 360 -11.75 -12.15 0.62
CA PRO A 360 -11.59 -11.97 2.04
C PRO A 360 -12.93 -11.61 2.60
N ASN A 361 -13.49 -12.53 3.39
CA ASN A 361 -14.51 -12.16 4.31
C ASN A 361 -13.79 -11.54 5.49
N ILE A 362 -13.33 -10.29 5.32
CA ILE A 362 -13.13 -9.41 6.47
C ILE A 362 -14.54 -9.16 6.97
N THR A 363 -15.07 -10.11 7.72
CA THR A 363 -16.30 -9.89 8.46
C THR A 363 -15.91 -8.78 9.42
N LEU A 364 -16.40 -7.56 9.16
CA LEU A 364 -16.36 -6.50 10.16
C LEU A 364 -16.82 -7.16 11.45
N LEU A 365 -16.00 -7.03 12.50
CA LEU A 365 -16.36 -7.47 13.85
C LEU A 365 -17.86 -7.25 14.04
N ASP A 366 -18.53 -8.20 14.69
CA ASP A 366 -19.77 -7.83 15.36
C ASP A 366 -19.41 -6.89 16.52
N ILE A 367 -19.17 -5.62 16.17
CA ILE A 367 -18.77 -4.58 17.09
C ILE A 367 -20.02 -4.24 17.88
N PRO A 368 -20.03 -4.40 19.21
CA PRO A 368 -21.18 -4.00 20.00
C PRO A 368 -21.43 -2.50 19.85
N ILE A 369 -22.67 -2.07 20.07
CA ILE A 369 -22.97 -0.64 20.11
C ILE A 369 -22.22 -0.05 21.31
N PRO A 370 -21.35 0.96 21.09
CA PRO A 370 -20.55 1.55 22.16
C PRO A 370 -21.45 2.23 23.19
N SER A 371 -21.06 2.24 24.46
CA SER A 371 -21.85 2.87 25.55
C SER A 371 -21.06 3.89 26.34
N VAL A 372 -21.74 4.93 26.81
CA VAL A 372 -21.17 5.95 27.72
C VAL A 372 -21.03 5.40 29.16
N ARG A 373 -21.65 4.26 29.50
CA ARG A 373 -21.81 3.79 30.89
C ARG A 373 -20.82 2.72 31.37
N GLY A 374 -19.73 2.48 30.66
CA GLY A 374 -18.74 1.52 31.14
C GLY A 374 -18.08 2.00 32.42
N THR A 375 -18.24 1.26 33.52
CA THR A 375 -17.21 1.26 34.55
C THR A 375 -15.92 0.95 33.83
N LEU A 376 -14.94 1.87 33.85
CA LEU A 376 -13.63 1.57 33.32
C LEU A 376 -13.17 0.28 33.98
N GLN A 377 -12.94 -0.74 33.18
CA GLN A 377 -12.36 -1.96 33.70
C GLN A 377 -11.02 -1.55 34.33
N THR A 378 -10.92 -1.71 35.65
CA THR A 378 -9.65 -1.59 36.39
C THR A 378 -8.79 -2.82 36.12
N LYS A 379 -8.70 -3.23 34.85
CA LYS A 379 -7.87 -4.33 34.41
C LYS A 379 -6.42 -3.90 34.52
N LYS A 380 -5.59 -4.86 34.90
CA LYS A 380 -4.14 -4.75 34.83
C LYS A 380 -3.75 -4.58 33.36
N ASP A 381 -2.76 -3.73 33.12
CA ASP A 381 -2.18 -3.55 31.80
C ASP A 381 -1.71 -4.90 31.22
N LEU A 382 -2.16 -5.20 29.99
CA LEU A 382 -1.77 -6.42 29.31
C LEU A 382 -0.29 -6.36 28.91
N MET A 383 0.41 -7.47 29.06
CA MET A 383 1.82 -7.55 28.67
C MET A 383 1.94 -7.80 27.17
N PHE A 384 2.79 -7.02 26.52
CA PHE A 384 3.16 -7.18 25.12
C PHE A 384 4.68 -7.09 24.98
N GLU A 385 5.19 -7.66 23.90
CA GLU A 385 6.59 -7.63 23.53
C GLU A 385 6.73 -7.24 22.06
N GLN A 386 7.89 -6.71 21.68
CA GLN A 386 8.17 -6.44 20.28
C GLN A 386 8.20 -7.76 19.50
N MET A 387 7.65 -7.79 18.29
CA MET A 387 7.75 -8.98 17.43
C MET A 387 9.19 -9.26 17.06
N LEU A 388 9.77 -10.29 17.67
CA LEU A 388 11.12 -10.80 17.44
C LEU A 388 11.10 -12.33 17.38
N PRO A 389 11.96 -12.96 16.56
CA PRO A 389 12.89 -12.34 15.60
C PRO A 389 12.16 -11.73 14.39
N ARG A 390 12.71 -10.63 13.84
CA ARG A 390 12.25 -10.02 12.58
C ARG A 390 12.96 -10.71 11.42
N THR A 391 12.49 -11.89 11.09
CA THR A 391 13.11 -12.77 10.10
C THR A 391 12.10 -13.25 9.07
N PHE A 392 12.55 -13.42 7.84
CA PHE A 392 11.73 -13.87 6.72
C PHE A 392 12.62 -14.34 5.56
N PHE A 393 12.02 -14.91 4.52
CA PHE A 393 12.76 -15.40 3.38
C PHE A 393 12.87 -14.33 2.29
N GLY A 394 13.97 -14.39 1.54
CA GLY A 394 14.16 -13.61 0.33
C GLY A 394 14.90 -14.41 -0.72
N THR A 395 14.73 -14.07 -1.98
CA THR A 395 15.54 -14.64 -3.05
C THR A 395 16.97 -14.10 -3.02
N LYS A 396 17.86 -14.66 -3.84
CA LYS A 396 19.06 -13.94 -4.28
C LYS A 396 18.68 -12.62 -4.98
N VAL A 397 19.64 -11.74 -5.17
CA VAL A 397 19.43 -10.52 -5.98
C VAL A 397 19.47 -10.89 -7.45
N TYR A 398 18.50 -10.40 -8.21
CA TYR A 398 18.43 -10.52 -9.66
C TYR A 398 18.73 -9.17 -10.29
N ASN A 399 19.61 -9.15 -11.30
CA ASN A 399 19.83 -7.96 -12.11
C ASN A 399 18.73 -7.84 -13.17
N TYR A 400 18.50 -6.61 -13.66
CA TYR A 400 17.50 -6.33 -14.70
C TYR A 400 17.71 -7.17 -15.98
N ASN A 401 18.94 -7.58 -16.27
CA ASN A 401 19.31 -8.37 -17.46
C ASN A 401 19.28 -9.89 -17.22
N ASP A 402 18.87 -10.36 -16.04
CA ASP A 402 18.69 -11.77 -15.77
C ASP A 402 17.39 -12.26 -16.45
N LEU A 403 17.51 -13.19 -17.41
CA LEU A 403 16.35 -13.73 -18.14
C LEU A 403 15.42 -14.58 -17.25
N THR A 404 15.87 -14.98 -16.05
CA THR A 404 15.04 -15.69 -15.09
C THR A 404 14.18 -14.76 -14.23
N LEU A 405 14.45 -13.45 -14.24
CA LEU A 405 13.70 -12.47 -13.45
C LEU A 405 12.23 -12.32 -13.88
N PRO A 406 11.87 -12.12 -15.16
CA PRO A 406 10.47 -12.01 -15.55
C PRO A 406 9.62 -13.26 -15.20
N PRO A 407 10.06 -14.50 -15.46
CA PRO A 407 9.34 -15.69 -14.99
C PRO A 407 9.20 -15.75 -13.46
N LEU A 408 10.23 -15.35 -12.70
CA LEU A 408 10.15 -15.26 -11.24
C LEU A 408 9.08 -14.25 -10.80
N LEU A 409 9.08 -13.04 -11.37
CA LEU A 409 8.08 -12.02 -11.05
C LEU A 409 6.66 -12.48 -11.38
N ALA A 410 6.49 -13.17 -12.51
CA ALA A 410 5.21 -13.76 -12.88
C ALA A 410 4.72 -14.79 -11.86
N ASN A 411 5.61 -15.65 -11.37
CA ASN A 411 5.28 -16.62 -10.31
C ASN A 411 4.90 -15.91 -9.00
N VAL A 412 5.68 -14.91 -8.57
CA VAL A 412 5.39 -14.15 -7.35
C VAL A 412 4.02 -13.48 -7.43
N ILE A 413 3.70 -12.79 -8.53
CA ILE A 413 2.41 -12.12 -8.72
C ILE A 413 1.27 -13.15 -8.80
N HIS A 414 1.49 -14.27 -9.48
CA HIS A 414 0.51 -15.35 -9.51
C HIS A 414 0.22 -15.91 -8.11
N HIS A 415 1.24 -16.07 -7.26
CA HIS A 415 1.04 -16.47 -5.87
C HIS A 415 0.37 -15.39 -5.03
N MET A 416 0.72 -14.11 -5.17
CA MET A 416 -0.01 -13.02 -4.50
C MET A 416 -1.51 -13.11 -4.78
N TYR A 417 -1.88 -13.35 -6.04
CA TYR A 417 -3.26 -13.48 -6.48
C TYR A 417 -3.96 -14.77 -6.02
N SER A 418 -3.27 -15.91 -6.06
CA SER A 418 -3.92 -17.23 -5.94
C SER A 418 -4.10 -17.73 -4.51
N THR A 419 -3.59 -17.01 -3.52
CA THR A 419 -3.40 -17.59 -2.19
C THR A 419 -4.55 -17.42 -1.22
N GLY A 420 -5.53 -16.59 -1.59
CA GLY A 420 -6.74 -16.37 -0.82
C GLY A 420 -6.49 -15.76 0.55
N PHE A 421 -7.56 -15.67 1.32
CA PHE A 421 -7.58 -14.90 2.56
C PHE A 421 -8.12 -15.73 3.73
N GLU A 422 -7.59 -15.47 4.90
CA GLU A 422 -8.09 -15.92 6.19
C GLU A 422 -9.00 -14.88 6.80
N HIS A 423 -10.07 -15.36 7.42
CA HIS A 423 -10.89 -14.54 8.29
C HIS A 423 -10.07 -14.14 9.52
N ILE A 424 -9.85 -12.84 9.71
CA ILE A 424 -9.18 -12.32 10.89
C ILE A 424 -10.16 -12.31 12.07
N ASP A 425 -10.03 -13.31 12.95
CA ASP A 425 -10.74 -13.33 14.22
C ASP A 425 -10.02 -12.43 15.24
N LEU A 426 -10.52 -11.21 15.42
CA LEU A 426 -9.90 -10.26 16.36
C LEU A 426 -9.95 -10.72 17.82
N LYS A 427 -10.84 -11.66 18.19
CA LYS A 427 -10.84 -12.26 19.54
C LYS A 427 -9.65 -13.20 19.76
N LYS A 428 -8.98 -13.62 18.68
CA LYS A 428 -7.77 -14.46 18.71
C LYS A 428 -6.52 -13.70 18.29
N LYS A 429 -6.66 -12.47 17.82
CA LYS A 429 -5.53 -11.65 17.36
C LYS A 429 -4.63 -11.27 18.53
N THR A 430 -3.34 -11.53 18.37
CA THR A 430 -2.30 -11.17 19.34
C THR A 430 -1.29 -10.17 18.76
N HIS A 431 -1.24 -10.01 17.45
CA HIS A 431 -0.31 -9.10 16.76
C HIS A 431 -0.98 -7.76 16.45
N PHE A 432 -0.36 -6.68 16.90
CA PHE A 432 -0.87 -5.32 16.71
C PHE A 432 0.27 -4.39 16.36
N ILE A 433 -0.07 -3.21 15.85
CA ILE A 433 0.87 -2.12 15.68
C ILE A 433 0.78 -1.23 16.91
N ASN A 434 1.86 -1.09 17.67
CA ASN A 434 1.98 -0.04 18.67
C ASN A 434 2.44 1.25 17.96
N VAL A 435 1.71 2.34 18.18
CA VAL A 435 2.09 3.68 17.71
C VAL A 435 2.48 4.57 18.89
N SER A 436 3.66 5.17 18.79
CA SER A 436 4.18 6.20 19.70
C SER A 436 4.25 7.55 18.97
N GLU A 437 4.73 8.57 19.68
CA GLU A 437 4.97 9.90 19.10
C GLU A 437 5.88 9.87 17.87
N ASP A 438 6.85 8.97 17.82
CA ASP A 438 7.94 8.95 16.84
C ASP A 438 8.10 7.61 16.11
N SER A 439 7.35 6.57 16.50
CA SER A 439 7.57 5.22 16.00
C SER A 439 6.27 4.45 15.81
N MET A 440 6.38 3.45 14.95
CA MET A 440 5.32 2.50 14.67
C MET A 440 5.96 1.11 14.61
N ILE A 441 5.62 0.25 15.56
CA ILE A 441 6.26 -1.05 15.70
C ILE A 441 5.25 -2.16 15.87
N TRP A 442 5.50 -3.30 15.23
CA TRP A 442 4.72 -4.51 15.46
C TRP A 442 5.04 -5.11 16.84
N VAL A 443 3.99 -5.42 17.58
CA VAL A 443 4.04 -6.02 18.91
C VAL A 443 3.17 -7.27 18.96
N ASN A 444 3.54 -8.20 19.85
CA ASN A 444 2.79 -9.40 20.16
C ASN A 444 2.31 -9.34 21.61
N PHE A 445 1.02 -9.57 21.83
CA PHE A 445 0.44 -9.74 23.15
C PHE A 445 0.51 -11.21 23.55
N ARG A 446 0.79 -11.47 24.84
CA ARG A 446 0.86 -12.85 25.36
C ARG A 446 -0.49 -13.56 25.39
N SER A 447 -1.58 -12.81 25.31
CA SER A 447 -2.95 -13.29 25.25
C SER A 447 -3.78 -12.37 24.37
N PRO A 448 -4.84 -12.86 23.72
CA PRO A 448 -5.76 -11.99 23.00
C PRO A 448 -6.34 -10.88 23.88
N ILE A 449 -6.60 -9.72 23.29
CA ILE A 449 -7.14 -8.55 23.98
C ILE A 449 -8.67 -8.69 24.06
N GLU A 450 -9.23 -8.50 25.26
CA GLU A 450 -10.67 -8.33 25.41
C GLU A 450 -11.03 -6.87 25.16
N PHE A 451 -11.78 -6.61 24.08
CA PHE A 451 -12.11 -5.25 23.66
C PHE A 451 -13.29 -4.67 24.45
N ASN A 452 -13.09 -3.47 25.00
CA ASN A 452 -14.09 -2.69 25.70
C ASN A 452 -14.48 -1.47 24.85
N PHE A 453 -15.69 -1.48 24.29
CA PHE A 453 -16.22 -0.40 23.43
C PHE A 453 -16.92 0.73 24.20
N ASN A 454 -16.75 0.78 25.52
CA ASN A 454 -17.24 1.91 26.30
C ASN A 454 -16.36 3.15 26.09
N PHE A 455 -16.97 4.33 26.22
CA PHE A 455 -16.24 5.59 26.05
C PHE A 455 -15.15 5.73 27.12
N ALA A 456 -13.89 5.69 26.68
CA ALA A 456 -12.74 5.82 27.56
C ALA A 456 -12.29 7.29 27.69
N PRO A 457 -11.94 7.76 28.90
CA PRO A 457 -11.27 9.03 29.07
C PRO A 457 -9.86 8.99 28.48
N PHE A 458 -9.66 9.78 27.41
CA PHE A 458 -8.40 9.84 26.66
C PHE A 458 -7.21 10.42 27.45
N SER A 459 -7.45 11.04 28.61
CA SER A 459 -6.41 11.57 29.48
C SER A 459 -5.47 10.49 30.04
N TYR A 460 -5.95 9.25 30.20
CA TYR A 460 -5.16 8.15 30.77
C TYR A 460 -4.50 7.23 29.73
N ILE A 461 -4.77 7.45 28.44
CA ILE A 461 -4.22 6.61 27.38
C ILE A 461 -2.79 7.04 27.09
N THR A 462 -1.84 6.17 27.44
CA THR A 462 -0.40 6.37 27.26
C THR A 462 0.17 5.53 26.12
N LYS A 463 -0.50 4.43 25.76
CA LYS A 463 -0.10 3.53 24.66
C LYS A 463 -1.29 3.26 23.78
N VAL A 464 -1.04 3.24 22.48
CA VAL A 464 -2.06 3.04 21.45
C VAL A 464 -1.66 1.90 20.54
N PHE A 465 -2.62 1.02 20.28
CA PHE A 465 -2.47 -0.16 19.42
C PHE A 465 -3.49 -0.09 18.30
N LEU A 466 -3.04 -0.18 17.05
CA LEU A 466 -3.90 -0.21 15.88
C LEU A 466 -4.46 -1.63 15.68
N ILE A 467 -5.78 -1.76 15.62
CA ILE A 467 -6.51 -3.03 15.52
C ILE A 467 -6.88 -3.32 14.07
N GLN A 468 -7.54 -2.35 13.43
CA GLN A 468 -8.13 -2.46 12.10
C GLN A 468 -8.02 -1.13 11.36
N ASP A 469 -7.63 -1.21 10.08
CA ASP A 469 -7.70 -0.09 9.15
C ASP A 469 -9.17 0.13 8.77
N LEU A 470 -9.72 1.31 9.09
CA LEU A 470 -11.11 1.68 8.77
C LEU A 470 -11.22 2.45 7.45
N GLY A 471 -10.13 2.55 6.69
CA GLY A 471 -10.08 3.28 5.43
C GLY A 471 -9.50 4.68 5.57
N GLY A 472 -9.41 5.37 4.44
CA GLY A 472 -8.96 6.75 4.36
C GLY A 472 -9.67 7.48 3.22
N GLY A 473 -9.80 8.79 3.37
CA GLY A 473 -10.48 9.65 2.42
C GLY A 473 -9.63 10.86 2.07
N GLU A 474 -10.29 11.96 1.69
CA GLU A 474 -9.63 13.24 1.39
C GLU A 474 -8.83 13.75 2.59
N HIS A 475 -9.43 13.72 3.78
CA HIS A 475 -8.91 14.39 4.99
C HIS A 475 -7.93 13.58 5.82
N GLY A 476 -7.81 12.28 5.58
CA GLY A 476 -7.01 11.45 6.46
C GLY A 476 -7.22 9.96 6.36
N LYS A 477 -6.62 9.26 7.31
CA LYS A 477 -6.67 7.81 7.50
C LYS A 477 -7.24 7.51 8.89
N VAL A 478 -8.13 6.53 8.98
CA VAL A 478 -8.86 6.22 10.21
C VAL A 478 -8.56 4.79 10.66
N TRP A 479 -8.33 4.62 11.95
CA TRP A 479 -7.99 3.33 12.56
C TRP A 479 -8.89 3.02 13.74
N LEU A 480 -9.40 1.80 13.79
CA LEU A 480 -9.88 1.22 15.03
C LEU A 480 -8.66 0.91 15.89
N SER A 481 -8.65 1.43 17.11
CA SER A 481 -7.50 1.37 18.01
C SER A 481 -7.92 0.98 19.42
N CYS A 482 -6.97 0.52 20.23
CA CYS A 482 -7.18 0.38 21.66
C CYS A 482 -5.98 0.83 22.48
N ASP A 483 -6.19 0.96 23.80
CA ASP A 483 -5.12 1.10 24.76
C ASP A 483 -4.62 -0.27 25.28
N GLN A 484 -3.65 -0.26 26.21
CA GLN A 484 -3.07 -1.47 26.79
C GLN A 484 -4.07 -2.29 27.65
N LYS A 485 -5.25 -1.73 27.95
CA LYS A 485 -6.33 -2.38 28.70
C LYS A 485 -7.45 -2.88 27.81
N GLY A 486 -7.36 -2.66 26.50
CA GLY A 486 -8.37 -3.05 25.52
C GLY A 486 -9.51 -2.05 25.37
N ASN A 487 -9.40 -0.83 25.92
CA ASN A 487 -10.40 0.21 25.70
C ASN A 487 -10.32 0.69 24.24
N VAL A 488 -11.41 0.52 23.50
CA VAL A 488 -11.47 0.78 22.06
C VAL A 488 -11.84 2.24 21.78
N PHE A 489 -11.17 2.81 20.79
CA PHE A 489 -11.43 4.14 20.25
C PHE A 489 -11.04 4.19 18.78
N VAL A 490 -11.28 5.33 18.15
CA VAL A 490 -10.89 5.64 16.78
C VAL A 490 -9.74 6.63 16.80
N LEU A 491 -8.71 6.36 15.99
CA LEU A 491 -7.58 7.24 15.77
C LEU A 491 -7.59 7.72 14.32
N LYS A 492 -7.76 9.02 14.10
CA LYS A 492 -7.76 9.65 12.76
C LYS A 492 -6.47 10.44 12.56
N PHE A 493 -5.66 10.02 11.60
CA PHE A 493 -4.48 10.76 11.13
C PHE A 493 -4.88 11.68 10.00
N PHE A 494 -4.49 12.95 10.08
CA PHE A 494 -4.78 13.93 9.03
C PHE A 494 -3.69 13.92 7.97
N LYS A 495 -4.07 14.09 6.70
CA LYS A 495 -3.09 14.16 5.59
C LYS A 495 -2.26 15.42 5.73
N GLN A 496 -0.94 15.29 5.59
CA GLN A 496 -0.06 16.45 5.42
C GLN A 496 -0.30 17.03 4.03
N ASN A 497 -1.13 18.08 3.97
CA ASN A 497 -1.28 18.85 2.75
C ASN A 497 0.08 19.49 2.37
N HIS A 498 0.26 19.82 1.09
CA HIS A 498 1.51 20.36 0.55
C HIS A 498 2.10 21.50 1.40
N ILE A 499 3.43 21.64 1.33
CA ILE A 499 4.30 22.55 2.10
C ILE A 499 3.57 23.81 2.61
N GLY A 500 3.35 23.87 3.93
CA GLY A 500 2.82 25.06 4.61
C GLY A 500 1.45 24.89 5.28
N HIS A 501 0.72 23.80 5.03
CA HIS A 501 -0.50 23.53 5.77
C HIS A 501 -0.20 22.89 7.13
N ASP A 502 -0.65 23.53 8.19
CA ASP A 502 -0.52 23.01 9.55
C ASP A 502 -1.72 22.12 9.90
N ASN A 503 -1.53 20.81 9.73
CA ASN A 503 -2.52 19.79 10.08
C ASN A 503 -3.01 19.84 11.54
N SER A 504 -2.27 20.48 12.44
CA SER A 504 -2.72 20.62 13.82
C SER A 504 -4.05 21.37 13.90
N LYS A 505 -4.26 22.33 13.00
CA LYS A 505 -5.50 23.12 12.93
C LYS A 505 -6.71 22.26 12.57
N ASP A 506 -6.55 21.31 11.64
CA ASP A 506 -7.65 20.42 11.24
C ASP A 506 -8.06 19.50 12.39
N ALA A 507 -7.06 18.88 13.05
CA ALA A 507 -7.30 17.99 14.18
C ALA A 507 -7.94 18.73 15.37
N ASP A 508 -7.44 19.93 15.70
CA ASP A 508 -7.97 20.73 16.80
C ASP A 508 -9.36 21.32 16.48
N ASN A 509 -9.60 21.69 15.23
CA ASN A 509 -10.92 22.14 14.77
C ASN A 509 -11.94 21.00 14.86
N GLU A 510 -11.61 19.80 14.36
CA GLU A 510 -12.50 18.65 14.46
C GLU A 510 -12.75 18.26 15.93
N ARG A 511 -11.73 18.29 16.80
CA ARG A 511 -11.88 18.11 18.25
C ARG A 511 -12.88 19.09 18.85
N LYS A 512 -12.78 20.37 18.49
CA LYS A 512 -13.68 21.43 18.97
C LYS A 512 -15.12 21.16 18.54
N LEU A 513 -15.34 20.77 17.29
CA LEU A 513 -16.67 20.46 16.76
C LEU A 513 -17.32 19.26 17.48
N TRP A 514 -16.55 18.23 17.81
CA TRP A 514 -17.05 17.10 18.62
C TRP A 514 -17.62 17.55 19.98
N LYS A 515 -16.92 18.48 20.64
CA LYS A 515 -17.35 19.01 21.94
C LYS A 515 -18.53 19.97 21.82
N GLU A 516 -18.50 20.89 20.85
CA GLU A 516 -19.55 21.89 20.68
C GLU A 516 -20.88 21.28 20.20
N ILE A 517 -20.84 20.32 19.27
CA ILE A 517 -22.04 19.74 18.68
C ILE A 517 -22.61 18.61 19.55
N TRP A 518 -21.75 17.73 20.06
CA TRP A 518 -22.17 16.50 20.72
C TRP A 518 -21.89 16.46 22.22
N GLY A 519 -21.11 17.39 22.76
CA GLY A 519 -20.61 17.32 24.14
C GLY A 519 -19.69 16.11 24.37
N ILE A 520 -19.08 15.56 23.31
CA ILE A 520 -18.21 14.39 23.38
C ILE A 520 -16.76 14.87 23.45
N GLU A 521 -16.08 14.53 24.54
CA GLU A 521 -14.65 14.81 24.69
C GLU A 521 -13.84 13.96 23.72
N THR A 522 -12.88 14.58 23.05
CA THR A 522 -11.91 13.96 22.15
C THR A 522 -10.52 14.52 22.44
N LYS A 523 -9.45 13.87 21.98
CA LYS A 523 -8.06 14.28 22.28
C LYS A 523 -7.22 14.33 21.02
N VAL A 524 -6.55 15.46 20.79
CA VAL A 524 -5.49 15.54 19.79
C VAL A 524 -4.17 15.11 20.44
N SER A 525 -3.40 14.27 19.77
CA SER A 525 -2.08 13.83 20.22
C SER A 525 -1.16 13.64 19.01
N THR A 526 0.14 13.61 19.25
CA THR A 526 1.13 13.38 18.18
C THR A 526 1.46 11.89 18.14
N PHE A 527 1.39 11.29 16.96
CA PHE A 527 1.82 9.91 16.68
C PHE A 527 2.58 9.89 15.34
N ILE A 528 3.73 9.22 15.30
CA ILE A 528 4.61 9.16 14.11
C ILE A 528 4.89 10.56 13.53
N ASN A 529 5.18 11.52 14.41
CA ASN A 529 5.40 12.94 14.10
C ASN A 529 4.22 13.61 13.37
N ASN A 530 3.01 13.06 13.46
CA ASN A 530 1.80 13.62 12.86
C ASN A 530 0.71 13.80 13.94
N LYS A 531 -0.10 14.85 13.80
CA LYS A 531 -1.25 15.07 14.67
C LYS A 531 -2.36 14.09 14.30
N ALA A 532 -2.91 13.44 15.32
CA ALA A 532 -4.05 12.56 15.17
C ALA A 532 -5.12 12.89 16.22
N LEU A 533 -6.38 12.70 15.84
CA LEU A 533 -7.54 12.85 16.71
C LEU A 533 -7.95 11.48 17.25
N MET A 534 -7.94 11.34 18.56
CA MET A 534 -8.53 10.23 19.31
C MET A 534 -9.98 10.57 19.63
N MET A 535 -10.90 9.74 19.17
CA MET A 535 -12.35 9.91 19.38
C MET A 535 -13.00 8.58 19.72
N PRO A 536 -14.17 8.55 20.40
CA PRO A 536 -14.84 7.30 20.69
C PRO A 536 -15.18 6.56 19.39
N TYR A 537 -15.16 5.23 19.43
CA TYR A 537 -15.77 4.47 18.36
C TYR A 537 -17.28 4.74 18.36
N ILE A 538 -17.84 5.01 17.18
CA ILE A 538 -19.27 5.12 16.94
C ILE A 538 -19.62 4.05 15.91
N LYS A 539 -20.65 3.24 16.18
CA LYS A 539 -21.05 2.17 15.26
C LYS A 539 -21.81 2.76 14.08
N PRO A 540 -21.34 2.65 12.82
CA PRO A 540 -22.10 3.09 11.66
C PRO A 540 -23.47 2.41 11.60
N LEU A 541 -24.48 3.12 11.08
CA LEU A 541 -25.82 2.55 10.94
C LEU A 541 -25.84 1.42 9.90
N SER A 542 -26.46 0.30 10.24
CA SER A 542 -26.72 -0.80 9.31
C SER A 542 -27.93 -0.48 8.41
N GLN A 543 -28.11 -1.22 7.33
CA GLN A 543 -29.30 -1.05 6.48
C GLN A 543 -30.61 -1.20 7.27
N GLN A 544 -30.66 -2.14 8.21
CA GLN A 544 -31.81 -2.35 9.07
C GLN A 544 -32.09 -1.17 10.00
N ASP A 545 -31.05 -0.42 10.41
CA ASP A 545 -31.22 0.80 11.19
C ASP A 545 -31.85 1.93 10.38
N TRP A 546 -31.52 2.03 9.08
CA TRP A 546 -32.11 3.02 8.18
C TRP A 546 -33.61 2.78 7.95
N ASP A 547 -34.07 1.53 8.07
CA ASP A 547 -35.47 1.16 7.95
C ASP A 547 -36.27 1.35 9.26
N ASP A 548 -35.59 1.57 10.40
CA ASP A 548 -36.24 1.78 11.70
C ASP A 548 -36.70 3.24 11.87
N THR A 549 -38.02 3.44 11.93
CA THR A 549 -38.65 4.77 12.13
C THR A 549 -38.21 5.48 13.41
N LYS A 550 -37.86 4.75 14.47
CA LYS A 550 -37.32 5.34 15.71
C LYS A 550 -35.91 5.88 15.48
N ILE A 551 -35.07 5.15 14.75
CA ILE A 551 -33.73 5.61 14.39
C ILE A 551 -33.82 6.82 13.46
N GLN A 552 -34.71 6.83 12.46
CA GLN A 552 -34.95 7.99 11.62
C GLN A 552 -35.37 9.24 12.42
N SER A 553 -36.21 9.08 13.44
CA SER A 553 -36.58 10.16 14.35
C SER A 553 -35.36 10.70 15.10
N CYS A 554 -34.50 9.81 15.61
CA CYS A 554 -33.24 10.21 16.24
C CYS A 554 -32.27 10.87 15.26
N ILE A 555 -32.20 10.46 13.99
CA ILE A 555 -31.38 11.14 12.98
C ILE A 555 -31.87 12.58 12.78
N ASN A 556 -33.19 12.79 12.66
CA ASN A 556 -33.74 14.14 12.55
C ASN A 556 -33.45 14.99 13.80
N GLU A 557 -33.49 14.42 14.99
CA GLU A 557 -33.06 15.08 16.23
C GLU A 557 -31.57 15.46 16.17
N SER A 558 -30.70 14.55 15.74
CA SER A 558 -29.27 14.81 15.60
C SER A 558 -28.95 15.88 14.57
N VAL A 559 -29.68 15.93 13.45
CA VAL A 559 -29.58 17.05 12.48
C VAL A 559 -30.01 18.36 13.13
N ASN A 560 -31.10 18.38 13.91
CA ASN A 560 -31.50 19.60 14.63
C ASN A 560 -30.41 20.05 15.60
N ASN A 561 -29.83 19.13 16.37
CA ASN A 561 -28.73 19.44 17.29
C ASN A 561 -27.53 20.05 16.55
N PHE A 562 -27.20 19.52 15.37
CA PHE A 562 -26.14 20.04 14.51
C PHE A 562 -26.40 21.49 14.07
N ILE A 563 -27.62 21.76 13.60
CA ILE A 563 -28.06 23.09 13.16
C ILE A 563 -28.14 24.07 14.35
N SER A 564 -28.67 23.63 15.50
CA SER A 564 -28.76 24.43 16.72
C SER A 564 -27.40 24.78 17.30
N ALA A 565 -26.38 23.96 17.07
CA ALA A 565 -24.99 24.30 17.38
C ALA A 565 -24.38 25.33 16.41
N GLY A 566 -25.12 25.76 15.38
CA GLY A 566 -24.69 26.77 14.40
C GLY A 566 -23.85 26.21 13.26
N TYR A 567 -23.95 24.91 12.97
CA TYR A 567 -23.11 24.23 11.99
C TYR A 567 -23.94 23.50 10.92
N TYR A 568 -23.34 23.26 9.74
CA TYR A 568 -23.87 22.35 8.73
C TYR A 568 -22.74 21.51 8.10
N HIS A 569 -23.08 20.29 7.69
CA HIS A 569 -22.14 19.31 7.14
C HIS A 569 -22.20 19.33 5.60
N LEU A 570 -21.06 19.61 4.94
CA LEU A 570 -20.98 19.79 3.48
C LEU A 570 -21.01 18.49 2.69
N ASP A 571 -20.36 17.45 3.23
CA ASP A 571 -20.23 16.13 2.58
C ASP A 571 -20.97 15.06 3.40
N LEU A 572 -22.21 15.33 3.81
CA LEU A 572 -22.94 14.39 4.65
C LEU A 572 -23.40 13.19 3.82
N LYS A 573 -23.04 11.98 4.26
CA LYS A 573 -23.41 10.70 3.64
C LYS A 573 -23.94 9.74 4.71
N LYS A 574 -24.64 8.67 4.30
CA LYS A 574 -25.15 7.65 5.23
C LYS A 574 -24.04 7.00 6.06
N GLU A 575 -22.86 6.83 5.49
CA GLU A 575 -21.68 6.28 6.17
C GLU A 575 -21.11 7.20 7.26
N HIS A 576 -21.49 8.48 7.29
CA HIS A 576 -21.11 9.45 8.33
C HIS A 576 -22.08 9.47 9.51
N VAL A 577 -23.08 8.58 9.53
CA VAL A 577 -24.09 8.49 10.58
C VAL A 577 -23.87 7.24 11.39
N GLY A 578 -23.78 7.40 12.72
CA GLY A 578 -23.56 6.27 13.60
C GLY A 578 -24.29 6.41 14.93
N LYS A 579 -24.31 5.30 15.66
CA LYS A 579 -25.02 5.17 16.93
C LYS A 579 -24.12 4.74 18.08
N TYR A 580 -24.48 5.22 19.27
CA TYR A 580 -23.98 4.76 20.56
C TYR A 580 -25.13 4.69 21.57
N GLN A 581 -24.91 4.08 22.74
CA GLN A 581 -25.89 3.99 23.82
C GLN A 581 -25.57 4.97 24.94
N SER A 582 -26.58 5.74 25.37
CA SER A 582 -26.46 6.54 26.59
C SER A 582 -26.39 5.67 27.84
N LYS A 583 -26.21 6.35 28.98
CA LYS A 583 -26.30 5.74 30.31
C LYS A 583 -27.61 4.97 30.53
N LEU A 584 -28.71 5.33 29.87
CA LEU A 584 -30.00 4.66 30.01
C LEU A 584 -30.24 3.56 28.96
N GLY A 585 -29.23 3.20 28.17
CA GLY A 585 -29.36 2.23 27.07
C GLY A 585 -30.13 2.75 25.86
N LYS A 586 -30.55 4.02 25.85
CA LYS A 586 -31.21 4.64 24.70
C LYS A 586 -30.18 4.87 23.58
N PRO A 587 -30.52 4.57 22.31
CA PRO A 587 -29.65 4.89 21.19
C PRO A 587 -29.56 6.41 21.02
N HIS A 588 -28.35 6.90 20.79
CA HIS A 588 -28.07 8.26 20.35
C HIS A 588 -27.42 8.18 18.98
N ILE A 589 -27.88 9.05 18.08
CA ILE A 589 -27.32 9.20 16.75
C ILE A 589 -26.36 10.37 16.74
N VAL A 590 -25.23 10.23 16.06
CA VAL A 590 -24.29 11.31 15.80
C VAL A 590 -23.87 11.29 14.34
N LEU A 591 -23.53 12.47 13.85
CA LEU A 591 -22.84 12.66 12.57
C LEU A 591 -21.34 12.79 12.88
N PHE A 592 -20.51 12.03 12.20
CA PHE A 592 -19.06 12.05 12.33
C PHE A 592 -18.38 12.36 10.99
N ASP A 593 -17.05 12.41 10.97
CA ASP A 593 -16.23 12.98 9.89
C ASP A 593 -16.41 14.49 9.72
N LEU A 594 -16.09 15.24 10.78
CA LEU A 594 -16.42 16.67 10.86
C LEU A 594 -15.39 17.57 10.17
N SER A 595 -14.56 17.02 9.28
CA SER A 595 -13.55 17.79 8.53
C SER A 595 -14.19 18.74 7.50
N SER A 596 -15.38 18.41 6.99
CA SER A 596 -16.13 19.20 6.00
C SER A 596 -17.34 19.92 6.62
N VAL A 597 -17.12 20.64 7.73
CA VAL A 597 -18.19 21.35 8.47
C VAL A 597 -17.99 22.86 8.37
N LYS A 598 -19.10 23.60 8.17
CA LYS A 598 -19.11 25.06 8.12
C LYS A 598 -20.09 25.63 9.12
N LYS A 599 -19.79 26.84 9.62
CA LYS A 599 -20.76 27.63 10.39
C LYS A 599 -21.89 28.09 9.48
N ILE A 600 -23.10 28.08 10.02
CA ILE A 600 -24.29 28.63 9.36
C ILE A 600 -24.26 30.15 9.49
N ALA A 601 -24.39 30.85 8.37
CA ALA A 601 -24.71 32.28 8.38
C ALA A 601 -26.17 32.47 8.82
N GLU A 602 -26.47 33.55 9.52
CA GLU A 602 -27.71 33.77 10.30
C GLU A 602 -29.02 33.52 9.54
N GLU A 603 -29.03 33.58 8.22
CA GLU A 603 -30.27 33.77 7.45
C GLU A 603 -31.00 32.50 6.99
N SER A 604 -30.54 31.25 7.26
CA SER A 604 -31.32 30.07 6.81
C SER A 604 -31.08 28.70 7.51
N PRO A 605 -31.22 28.55 8.85
CA PRO A 605 -31.10 27.25 9.52
C PRO A 605 -32.01 26.14 8.95
N THR A 606 -33.23 26.50 8.54
CA THR A 606 -34.23 25.56 8.00
C THR A 606 -33.79 24.96 6.65
N GLU A 607 -33.17 25.76 5.78
CA GLU A 607 -32.70 25.27 4.48
C GLU A 607 -31.52 24.31 4.66
N TYR A 608 -30.56 24.64 5.54
CA TYR A 608 -29.44 23.75 5.84
C TYR A 608 -29.89 22.44 6.46
N LYS A 609 -30.88 22.48 7.37
CA LYS A 609 -31.52 21.26 7.88
C LYS A 609 -32.08 20.40 6.74
N GLN A 610 -32.85 20.99 5.83
CA GLN A 610 -33.45 20.23 4.74
C GLN A 610 -32.40 19.68 3.78
N LYS A 611 -31.31 20.42 3.50
CA LYS A 611 -30.17 19.94 2.71
C LYS A 611 -29.52 18.71 3.36
N MET A 612 -29.29 18.74 4.68
CA MET A 612 -28.72 17.60 5.41
C MET A 612 -29.65 16.38 5.41
N LEU A 613 -30.95 16.56 5.64
CA LEU A 613 -31.91 15.46 5.58
C LEU A 613 -32.03 14.85 4.18
N ASN A 614 -32.04 15.69 3.15
CA ASN A 614 -32.04 15.25 1.75
C ASN A 614 -30.79 14.44 1.42
N ALA A 615 -29.61 14.85 1.91
CA ALA A 615 -28.35 14.12 1.70
C ALA A 615 -28.35 12.72 2.33
N LEU A 616 -29.24 12.47 3.30
CA LEU A 616 -29.42 11.17 3.96
C LEU A 616 -30.64 10.39 3.42
N ASP A 617 -31.30 10.89 2.38
CA ASP A 617 -32.58 10.37 1.86
C ASP A 617 -33.69 10.23 2.91
N ILE A 618 -33.63 11.02 3.98
CA ILE A 618 -34.70 11.01 4.98
C ILE A 618 -35.83 11.87 4.43
N ILE A 619 -36.87 11.20 3.93
CA ILE A 619 -38.11 11.85 3.53
C ILE A 619 -38.61 12.60 4.76
N SER A 620 -38.52 13.93 4.70
CA SER A 620 -39.11 14.80 5.70
C SER A 620 -40.57 14.38 5.79
N GLN A 621 -40.95 13.71 6.88
CA GLN A 621 -42.33 13.30 7.08
C GLN A 621 -43.12 14.60 6.97
N LYS A 622 -43.83 14.77 5.84
CA LYS A 622 -44.73 15.91 5.66
C LYS A 622 -45.54 15.92 6.95
N PRO A 623 -45.55 17.04 7.71
CA PRO A 623 -46.32 17.08 8.95
C PRO A 623 -47.67 16.51 8.58
N ILE A 624 -48.05 15.41 9.23
CA ILE A 624 -49.37 14.81 9.05
C ILE A 624 -50.29 15.92 9.53
N LEU A 625 -50.71 16.78 8.60
CA LEU A 625 -51.68 17.80 8.87
C LEU A 625 -52.85 17.01 9.44
N PRO A 626 -53.25 17.24 10.70
CA PRO A 626 -54.37 16.54 11.27
C PRO A 626 -55.49 16.65 10.24
N ASN A 627 -56.09 15.54 9.86
CA ASN A 627 -57.10 15.54 8.81
C ASN A 627 -58.28 16.42 9.28
N ILE A 628 -58.28 17.71 8.92
CA ILE A 628 -59.24 18.72 9.39
C ILE A 628 -60.67 18.34 8.96
N SER A 629 -60.83 17.38 8.04
CA SER A 629 -62.13 16.82 7.65
C SER A 629 -62.87 16.01 8.73
N GLN A 630 -62.31 15.82 9.93
CA GLN A 630 -63.00 15.18 11.07
C GLN A 630 -63.20 16.08 12.31
N LEU A 631 -62.93 17.38 12.23
CA LEU A 631 -63.36 18.31 13.28
C LEU A 631 -64.86 18.57 13.14
N ASN A 632 -65.65 17.77 13.86
CA ASN A 632 -67.09 17.94 14.05
C ASN A 632 -67.38 19.37 14.57
N ILE A 633 -67.94 20.23 13.71
CA ILE A 633 -68.45 21.58 14.03
C ILE A 633 -69.79 21.49 14.79
N SER A 634 -69.95 20.52 15.69
CA SER A 634 -71.22 20.32 16.43
C SER A 634 -71.16 20.75 17.90
N THR A 635 -70.06 21.37 18.36
CA THR A 635 -69.95 21.77 19.78
C THR A 635 -69.22 23.11 19.94
N ILE A 636 -69.78 24.17 19.38
CA ILE A 636 -69.63 25.52 19.92
C ILE A 636 -71.07 26.05 20.08
N LYS A 637 -71.50 26.12 21.34
CA LYS A 637 -72.74 26.75 21.79
C LYS A 637 -72.42 28.15 22.29
#